data_AF-A0A921STU7-F1
#
_entry.id   AF-A0A921STU7-F1
#
_cell.length_a   1.000
_cell.length_b   1.000
_cell.length_c   1.000
_cell.angle_alpha   90.00
_cell.angle_beta   90.00
_cell.angle_gamma   90.00
#
_symmetry.space_group_name_H-M   'P 1'
#
loop_
_entity.id
_entity.type
_entity.pdbx_description
1 polymer ?
#
loop_
_entity_poly.entity_id
_entity_poly.type
_entity_poly.pdbx_seq_one_letter_code
_entity_poly.pdbx_strand_id
1 'polypeptide(L)'
;MSINEIIIYLMVLFMVLGAVDRILGNRFGLGEKFEEGILNMGALALSMIGIICLAPVLADVLRPVVVPVYQFLGADPAMFVGTILANDMGG
;
A
#
# COMPACT_ATOMS: atom_id res chain seq x y z
N MET A 1 -17.77 -17.66 -0.86
CA MET A 1 -16.66 -16.75 -0.58
C MET A 1 -15.78 -16.65 -1.81
N SER A 2 -15.44 -15.44 -2.22
CA SER A 2 -14.42 -15.23 -3.24
C SER A 2 -13.04 -15.59 -2.68
N ILE A 3 -12.08 -15.90 -3.56
CA ILE A 3 -10.69 -16.20 -3.15
C ILE A 3 -10.12 -15.03 -2.33
N ASN A 4 -10.44 -13.79 -2.70
CA ASN A 4 -10.02 -12.59 -1.99
C ASN A 4 -10.52 -12.59 -0.53
N GLU A 5 -11.80 -12.86 -0.30
CA GLU A 5 -12.36 -12.92 1.06
C GLU A 5 -11.64 -13.96 1.92
N ILE A 6 -11.35 -15.15 1.37
CA ILE A 6 -10.65 -16.21 2.10
C ILE A 6 -9.25 -15.73 2.51
N ILE A 7 -8.53 -15.05 1.62
CA ILE A 7 -7.20 -14.50 1.92
C ILE A 7 -7.30 -13.45 3.03
N ILE A 8 -8.28 -12.54 2.96
CA ILE A 8 -8.49 -11.50 3.98
C ILE A 8 -8.80 -12.12 5.34
N TYR A 9 -9.68 -13.12 5.40
CA TYR A 9 -9.99 -13.81 6.66
C TYR A 9 -8.76 -14.49 7.28
N LEU A 10 -7.91 -15.11 6.45
CA LEU A 10 -6.67 -15.71 6.89
C LEU A 10 -5.71 -14.66 7.48
N MET A 11 -5.55 -13.50 6.82
CA MET A 11 -4.71 -12.40 7.32
C MET A 11 -5.22 -11.87 8.66
N VAL A 12 -6.53 -11.66 8.81
CA VAL A 12 -7.14 -11.19 10.06
C VAL A 12 -6.95 -12.22 11.18
N LEU A 13 -7.05 -13.51 10.89
CA LEU A 13 -6.80 -14.56 11.88
C LEU A 13 -5.38 -14.45 12.47
N PHE A 14 -4.36 -14.32 11.63
CA PHE A 14 -2.97 -14.17 12.08
C PHE A 14 -2.73 -12.85 12.82
N MET A 15 -3.39 -11.76 12.41
CA MET A 15 -3.35 -10.49 13.14
C MET A 15 -3.91 -10.64 14.56
N VAL A 16 -5.07 -11.29 14.72
CA VAL A 16 -5.68 -11.55 16.03
C VAL A 16 -4.77 -12.45 16.88
N LEU A 17 -4.18 -13.50 16.30
CA LEU A 17 -3.23 -14.36 17.01
C LEU A 17 -2.01 -13.59 17.51
N GLY A 18 -1.43 -12.71 16.68
CA GLY A 18 -0.31 -11.85 17.09
C GLY A 18 -0.69 -10.87 18.21
N ALA A 19 -1.88 -10.26 18.12
CA ALA A 19 -2.39 -9.37 19.17
C ALA A 19 -2.62 -10.11 20.50
N VAL A 20 -3.20 -11.31 20.45
CA VAL A 20 -3.43 -12.14 21.64
C VAL A 20 -2.11 -12.60 22.25
N ASP A 21 -1.14 -13.06 21.43
CA ASP A 21 0.18 -13.46 21.92
C ASP A 21 0.90 -12.28 22.59
N ARG A 22 0.79 -11.06 22.02
CA ARG A 22 1.34 -9.84 22.64
C ARG A 22 0.77 -9.59 24.03
N ILE A 23 -0.55 -9.71 24.21
CA ILE A 23 -1.23 -9.49 25.50
C ILE A 23 -0.83 -10.56 26.53
N LEU A 24 -0.61 -11.81 26.09
CA LEU A 24 -0.25 -12.93 26.94
C LEU A 24 1.26 -13.00 27.28
N GLY A 25 2.03 -11.97 26.96
CA GLY A 25 3.46 -11.88 27.28
C GLY A 25 4.38 -12.45 26.20
N ASN A 26 3.93 -12.49 24.94
CA ASN A 26 4.71 -12.85 23.75
C ASN A 26 5.40 -14.21 23.86
N ARG A 27 4.64 -15.26 24.20
CA ARG A 27 5.19 -16.60 24.43
C ARG A 27 5.56 -17.32 23.14
N PHE A 28 4.87 -16.99 22.05
CA PHE A 28 5.08 -17.56 20.73
C PHE A 28 5.93 -16.67 19.81
N GLY A 29 6.28 -15.45 20.23
CA GLY A 29 7.05 -14.49 19.44
C GLY A 29 6.25 -13.81 18.32
N LEU A 30 4.94 -14.08 18.23
CA LEU A 30 4.05 -13.49 17.22
C LEU A 30 3.70 -12.04 17.57
N GLY A 31 3.66 -11.72 18.87
CA GLY A 31 3.40 -10.38 19.37
C GLY A 31 4.46 -9.35 18.98
N GLU A 32 5.72 -9.77 18.82
CA GLU A 32 6.79 -8.92 18.29
C GLU A 32 6.52 -8.50 16.83
N LYS A 33 6.10 -9.44 15.98
CA LYS A 33 5.75 -9.13 14.58
C LYS A 33 4.50 -8.28 14.45
N PHE A 34 3.54 -8.48 15.34
CA PHE A 34 2.37 -7.61 15.44
C PHE A 34 2.78 -6.16 15.81
N GLU A 35 3.68 -5.99 16.78
CA GLU A 35 4.17 -4.68 17.21
C GLU A 35 5.04 -4.00 16.15
N GLU A 36 5.95 -4.74 15.49
CA GLU A 36 6.69 -4.24 14.31
C GLU A 36 5.71 -3.75 13.24
N GLY A 37 4.64 -4.50 12.97
CA GLY A 37 3.58 -4.10 12.05
C GLY A 37 2.99 -2.75 12.41
N ILE A 38 2.57 -2.57 13.67
CA ILE A 38 2.01 -1.30 14.17
C ILE A 38 3.02 -0.14 14.04
N LEU A 39 4.27 -0.36 14.43
CA LEU A 39 5.31 0.67 14.34
C LEU A 39 5.58 1.09 12.90
N ASN A 40 5.54 0.14 11.96
CA ASN A 40 5.72 0.40 10.54
C ASN A 40 4.50 1.09 9.91
N MET A 41 3.29 0.98 10.48
CA MET A 41 2.09 1.62 9.93
C MET A 41 2.27 3.13 9.73
N GLY A 42 2.95 3.81 10.66
CA GLY A 42 3.20 5.25 10.55
C GLY A 42 4.09 5.62 9.37
N ALA A 43 5.22 4.91 9.22
CA ALA A 43 6.16 5.16 8.12
C ALA A 43 5.54 4.80 6.75
N LEU A 44 4.81 3.68 6.69
CA LEU A 44 4.09 3.24 5.49
C LEU A 44 3.00 4.24 5.09
N ALA A 45 2.17 4.67 6.03
CA ALA A 45 1.12 5.66 5.78
C ALA A 45 1.69 6.99 5.32
N LEU A 46 2.75 7.49 5.97
CA LEU A 46 3.41 8.74 5.57
C LEU A 46 3.96 8.65 4.14
N SER A 47 4.58 7.52 3.79
CA SER A 47 5.14 7.29 2.45
C SER A 47 4.05 7.23 1.38
N MET A 48 2.98 6.48 1.64
CA MET A 48 1.83 6.38 0.72
C MET A 48 1.14 7.73 0.52
N ILE A 49 0.85 8.45 1.61
CA ILE A 49 0.21 9.78 1.55
C ILE A 49 1.12 10.76 0.79
N GLY A 50 2.42 10.78 1.08
CA GLY A 50 3.37 11.65 0.39
C GLY A 50 3.37 11.43 -1.12
N ILE A 51 3.40 10.17 -1.55
CA ILE A 51 3.38 9.81 -2.96
C ILE A 51 2.02 10.15 -3.61
N ILE A 52 0.90 9.85 -2.95
CA ILE A 52 -0.45 10.19 -3.44
C ILE A 52 -0.61 11.72 -3.61
N CYS A 53 -0.10 12.52 -2.67
CA CYS A 53 -0.16 13.97 -2.76
C CYS A 53 0.78 14.55 -3.84
N LEU A 54 1.96 13.94 -4.06
CA LEU A 54 2.93 14.39 -5.06
C LEU A 54 2.54 14.02 -6.49
N ALA A 55 1.82 12.91 -6.67
CA ALA A 55 1.45 12.41 -7.99
C ALA A 55 0.73 13.41 -8.90
N PRO A 56 -0.33 14.14 -8.47
CA PRO A 56 -1.00 15.11 -9.33
C PRO A 56 -0.07 16.27 -9.69
N VAL A 57 0.78 16.72 -8.77
CA VAL A 57 1.73 17.81 -9.02
C VAL A 57 2.78 17.40 -10.05
N LEU A 58 3.33 16.18 -9.92
CA LEU A 58 4.27 15.61 -10.89
C LEU A 58 3.61 15.41 -12.25
N ALA A 59 2.38 14.87 -12.27
CA ALA A 59 1.62 14.70 -13.49
C ALA A 59 1.45 16.05 -14.21
N ASP A 60 1.09 17.12 -13.49
CA ASP A 60 0.90 18.46 -14.06
C ASP A 60 2.16 19.05 -14.68
N VAL A 61 3.32 18.84 -14.06
CA VAL A 61 4.62 19.26 -14.61
C VAL A 61 5.01 18.44 -15.84
N LEU A 62 4.70 17.14 -15.83
CA LEU A 62 5.05 16.19 -16.87
C LEU A 62 4.03 16.15 -18.03
N ARG A 63 2.84 16.75 -17.88
CA ARG A 63 1.80 16.89 -18.91
C ARG A 63 2.34 17.20 -20.32
N PRO A 64 3.23 18.19 -20.55
CA PRO A 64 3.70 18.52 -21.91
C PRO A 64 4.45 17.37 -22.60
N VAL A 65 5.00 16.42 -21.85
CA VAL A 65 5.75 15.27 -22.37
C VAL A 65 4.92 13.99 -22.31
N VAL A 66 4.20 13.77 -21.22
CA VAL A 66 3.41 12.55 -20.97
C VAL A 66 2.19 12.49 -21.88
N VAL A 67 1.47 13.59 -22.06
CA VAL A 67 0.26 13.63 -22.90
C VAL A 67 0.54 13.21 -24.35
N PRO A 68 1.53 13.77 -25.07
CA PRO A 68 1.78 13.33 -26.44
C PRO A 68 2.30 11.89 -26.53
N VAL A 69 3.06 11.40 -25.54
CA VAL A 69 3.55 10.01 -25.51
C VAL A 69 2.42 9.02 -25.24
N TYR A 70 1.56 9.28 -24.25
CA TYR A 70 0.42 8.42 -23.93
C TYR A 70 -0.60 8.40 -25.07
N GLN A 71 -0.90 9.57 -25.66
CA GLN A 71 -1.77 9.64 -26.84
C GLN A 71 -1.17 8.94 -28.06
N PHE A 72 0.14 9.02 -28.28
CA PHE A 72 0.83 8.27 -29.32
C PHE A 72 0.72 6.75 -29.12
N LEU A 73 0.78 6.29 -27.87
CA LEU A 73 0.60 4.89 -27.49
C LEU A 73 -0.88 4.45 -27.41
N GLY A 74 -1.84 5.36 -27.63
CA GLY A 74 -3.28 5.08 -27.54
C GLY A 74 -3.81 4.94 -26.11
N ALA A 75 -3.06 5.40 -25.10
CA ALA A 75 -3.39 5.34 -23.69
C ALA A 75 -3.92 6.69 -23.17
N ASP A 76 -4.86 6.65 -22.22
CA ASP A 76 -5.33 7.86 -21.53
C ASP A 76 -4.24 8.39 -20.57
N PRO A 77 -3.85 9.68 -20.66
CA PRO A 77 -2.89 10.30 -19.74
C PRO A 77 -3.26 10.16 -18.25
N ALA A 78 -4.54 9.96 -17.90
CA ALA A 78 -4.99 9.67 -16.54
C ALA A 78 -4.43 8.36 -15.97
N MET A 79 -4.04 7.39 -16.82
CA MET A 79 -3.42 6.14 -16.39
C MET A 79 -1.97 6.32 -15.92
N PHE A 80 -1.32 7.45 -16.23
CA PHE A 80 0.04 7.75 -15.78
C PHE A 80 0.16 7.71 -14.25
N VAL A 81 -0.85 8.26 -13.57
CA VAL A 81 -0.94 8.26 -12.11
C VAL A 81 -0.96 6.82 -11.58
N GLY A 82 -1.83 5.95 -12.09
CA GLY A 82 -1.89 4.54 -11.65
C GLY A 82 -0.66 3.71 -12.05
N THR A 83 0.11 4.13 -13.04
CA THR A 83 1.33 3.43 -13.49
C THR A 83 2.53 3.75 -12.59
N ILE A 84 2.63 4.99 -12.08
CA ILE A 84 3.68 5.40 -11.14
C ILE A 84 3.29 5.06 -9.69
N LEU A 85 2.01 5.23 -9.35
CA LEU A 85 1.47 4.98 -8.02
C LEU A 85 0.94 3.55 -7.91
N ALA A 86 1.81 2.55 -8.07
CA ALA A 86 1.50 1.20 -7.62
C ALA A 86 1.37 1.22 -6.08
N ASN A 87 0.22 1.66 -5.60
CA ASN A 87 -0.14 1.89 -4.20
C ASN A 87 -0.26 0.59 -3.38
N ASP A 88 0.09 -0.56 -3.98
CA ASP A 88 0.05 -1.88 -3.37
C ASP A 88 1.47 -2.42 -3.06
N MET A 89 2.52 -1.64 -3.32
CA MET A 89 3.88 -1.97 -2.89
C MET A 89 4.16 -1.45 -1.48
N GLY A 90 3.31 -1.85 -0.51
CA GLY A 90 3.58 -1.63 0.91
C GLY A 90 5.04 -1.98 1.23
N GLY A 91 5.75 -1.04 1.86
CA GLY A 91 7.20 -1.10 2.08
C GLY A 91 7.71 -2.32 2.83
#